data_AF-A0A663LKD1-F1
#
_entry.id   AF-A0A663LKD1-F1
#
_cell.length_a   1.000
_cell.length_b   1.000
_cell.length_c   1.000
_cell.angle_alpha   90.00
_cell.angle_beta   90.00
_cell.angle_gamma   90.00
#
_symmetry.space_group_name_H-M   'P 1'
#
loop_
_entity.id
_entity.type
_entity.pdbx_description
1 polymer ?
#
loop_
_entity_poly.entity_id
_entity_poly.type
_entity_poly.pdbx_seq_one_letter_code
_entity_poly.pdbx_strand_id
1 'polypeptide(L)' 'LFTWGQNAHGQLGVGSQTTLIPQPQLVERLKGIPLAQIAAGGAHSVAVSLSGAVYSWGRNNFGQLGLGDTEGKEGHPHP' A
#
# COMPACT_ATOMS: atom_id res chain seq x y z
N LEU A 1 -6.63 8.03 -2.22
CA LEU A 1 -5.16 8.14 -2.09
C LEU A 1 -4.55 8.00 -3.48
N PHE A 2 -3.64 8.90 -3.86
CA PHE A 2 -2.86 8.77 -5.09
C PHE A 2 -1.40 8.43 -4.75
N THR A 3 -0.78 7.58 -5.55
CA THR A 3 0.59 7.10 -5.37
C THR A 3 1.32 7.06 -6.71
N TRP A 4 2.62 7.34 -6.72
CA TRP A 4 3.49 7.30 -7.89
C TRP A 4 4.94 7.05 -7.47
N GLY A 5 5.81 6.76 -8.43
CA GLY A 5 7.23 6.48 -8.24
C GLY A 5 7.56 5.00 -8.35
N GLN A 6 8.49 4.54 -7.51
CA GLN A 6 9.00 3.17 -7.47
C GLN A 6 7.95 2.19 -6.94
N ASN A 7 7.76 1.09 -7.65
CA ASN A 7 6.77 0.04 -7.40
C ASN A 7 7.33 -1.39 -7.50
N ALA A 8 8.65 -1.57 -7.41
CA ALA A 8 9.30 -2.90 -7.47
C ALA A 8 8.77 -3.94 -6.46
N HIS A 9 8.07 -3.52 -5.42
CA HIS A 9 7.45 -4.39 -4.42
C HIS A 9 5.94 -4.17 -4.28
N GLY A 10 5.30 -3.47 -5.22
CA GLY A 10 3.88 -3.15 -5.12
C GLY A 10 3.55 -2.09 -4.06
N GLN A 11 4.54 -1.34 -3.55
CA GLN A 11 4.37 -0.37 -2.46
C GLN A 11 3.50 0.84 -2.82
N LEU A 12 3.10 0.97 -4.10
CA LEU A 12 2.12 1.97 -4.52
C LEU A 12 0.68 1.51 -4.30
N GLY A 13 0.39 0.20 -4.18
CA GLY A 13 -0.96 -0.26 -3.81
C GLY A 13 -1.98 -0.25 -4.96
N VAL A 14 -1.54 0.05 -6.18
CA VAL A 14 -2.43 0.20 -7.35
C VAL A 14 -2.68 -1.10 -8.12
N GLY A 15 -2.15 -2.24 -7.67
CA GLY A 15 -2.29 -3.53 -8.36
C GLY A 15 -1.55 -3.66 -9.69
N SER A 16 -0.61 -2.76 -9.97
CA SER A 16 0.21 -2.83 -11.18
C SER A 16 1.40 -3.76 -10.99
N GLN A 17 1.72 -4.55 -12.02
CA GLN A 17 2.96 -5.34 -12.11
C GLN A 17 4.15 -4.51 -12.62
N THR A 18 3.94 -3.25 -13.02
CA THR A 18 5.04 -2.37 -13.43
C THR A 18 5.86 -1.95 -12.22
N THR A 19 7.19 -1.87 -12.41
CA THR A 19 8.11 -1.44 -11.36
C THR A 19 8.19 0.07 -11.22
N LEU A 20 7.70 0.87 -12.18
CA LEU A 20 7.72 2.33 -12.10
C LEU A 20 6.39 2.90 -12.59
N ILE A 21 5.84 3.86 -11.85
CA ILE A 21 4.65 4.60 -12.22
C ILE A 21 4.97 6.10 -12.11
N PRO A 22 5.35 6.77 -13.21
CA PRO A 22 5.88 8.14 -13.14
C PRO A 22 4.81 9.21 -12.90
N GLN A 23 3.52 8.84 -12.91
CA GLN A 23 2.40 9.76 -12.75
C GLN A 23 1.48 9.31 -11.60
N PRO A 24 0.82 10.24 -10.89
CA PRO A 24 -0.13 9.90 -9.83
C PRO A 24 -1.22 8.95 -10.32
N GLN A 25 -1.33 7.80 -9.66
CA GLN A 25 -2.39 6.82 -9.93
C GLN A 25 -3.24 6.60 -8.68
N LEU A 26 -4.55 6.47 -8.88
CA LEU A 26 -5.50 6.22 -7.80
C LEU A 26 -5.33 4.80 -7.26
N VAL A 27 -5.25 4.69 -5.94
CA VAL A 27 -5.36 3.42 -5.23
C VAL A 27 -6.84 3.06 -5.10
N GLU A 28 -7.38 2.33 -6.08
CA GLU A 28 -8.81 2.04 -6.19
C GLU A 28 -9.40 1.37 -4.94
N ARG A 29 -8.66 0.48 -4.27
CA ARG A 29 -9.11 -0.19 -3.05
C ARG A 29 -9.37 0.74 -1.87
N LEU A 30 -8.79 1.94 -1.86
CA LEU A 30 -8.98 2.94 -0.80
C LEU A 30 -9.91 4.07 -1.24
N LYS A 31 -10.55 3.96 -2.42
CA LYS A 31 -11.49 4.96 -2.91
C LYS A 31 -12.71 5.03 -1.99
N GLY A 32 -13.06 6.24 -1.56
CA GLY A 32 -14.20 6.47 -0.68
C GLY A 32 -13.95 6.15 0.80
N ILE A 33 -12.77 5.67 1.17
CA ILE A 33 -12.39 5.44 2.57
C ILE A 33 -11.77 6.75 3.12
N PRO A 34 -12.36 7.38 4.15
CA PRO A 34 -11.77 8.55 4.79
C PRO A 34 -10.50 8.13 5.53
N LEU A 35 -9.33 8.59 5.06
CA LEU A 35 -8.04 8.32 5.68
C LEU A 35 -7.67 9.41 6.68
N ALA A 36 -7.27 9.00 7.88
CA ALA A 36 -6.76 9.85 8.94
C ALA A 36 -5.26 10.14 8.76
N GLN A 37 -4.49 9.12 8.40
CA GLN A 37 -3.03 9.19 8.32
C GLN A 37 -2.50 8.22 7.27
N ILE A 38 -1.35 8.58 6.68
CA ILE A 38 -0.58 7.73 5.76
C ILE A 38 0.90 7.76 6.15
N ALA A 39 1.60 6.66 5.92
CA ALA A 39 3.04 6.54 6.11
C ALA A 39 3.64 5.66 5.00
N ALA A 40 4.89 5.95 4.62
CA ALA A 40 5.65 5.16 3.66
C ALA A 40 6.98 4.74 4.27
N GLY A 41 7.29 3.45 4.19
CA GLY A 41 8.61 2.90 4.45
C GLY A 41 9.42 2.76 3.16
N GLY A 42 10.59 2.12 3.24
CA GLY A 42 11.46 1.96 2.06
C GLY A 42 10.83 1.18 0.90
N ALA A 43 9.96 0.20 1.20
CA ALA A 43 9.30 -0.63 0.20
C ALA A 43 7.89 -1.11 0.63
N HIS A 44 7.25 -0.43 1.58
CA HIS A 44 5.90 -0.72 2.04
C HIS A 44 5.21 0.58 2.42
N SER A 45 3.88 0.55 2.52
CA SER A 45 3.06 1.70 2.84
C SER A 45 1.95 1.28 3.81
N VAL A 46 1.53 2.22 4.65
CA VAL A 46 0.46 2.04 5.63
C VAL A 46 -0.49 3.23 5.58
N ALA A 47 -1.78 2.98 5.72
CA ALA A 47 -2.80 4.01 5.90
C ALA A 47 -3.73 3.65 7.06
N VAL A 48 -4.19 4.65 7.80
CA VAL A 48 -5.19 4.48 8.87
C VAL A 48 -6.42 5.27 8.49
N SER A 49 -7.58 4.64 8.51
CA SER A 49 -8.88 5.28 8.28
C SER A 49 -9.37 6.05 9.52
N LEU A 50 -10.31 6.97 9.33
CA LEU A 50 -10.95 7.69 10.45
C LEU A 50 -11.71 6.75 11.41
N SER A 51 -12.11 5.56 10.96
CA SER A 51 -12.73 4.54 11.82
C SER A 51 -11.72 3.66 12.55
N GLY A 52 -10.42 3.87 12.35
CA GLY A 52 -9.35 3.11 12.99
C GLY A 52 -8.93 1.84 12.25
N ALA A 53 -9.55 1.50 11.11
CA ALA A 53 -9.06 0.41 10.27
C ALA A 53 -7.69 0.78 9.66
N VAL A 54 -6.74 -0.13 9.76
CA VAL A 54 -5.37 0.01 9.24
C VAL A 54 -5.29 -0.73 7.92
N TYR A 55 -4.60 -0.18 6.93
CA TYR A 55 -4.34 -0.83 5.65
C TYR A 55 -2.85 -0.85 5.38
N SER A 56 -2.29 -1.98 5.00
CA SER A 56 -0.87 -2.11 4.67
C SER A 56 -0.66 -2.79 3.31
N TRP A 57 0.39 -2.37 2.58
CA TRP A 57 0.75 -2.97 1.28
C TRP A 57 2.23 -2.80 0.94
N GLY A 58 2.71 -3.63 0.01
CA GLY A 58 4.08 -3.61 -0.48
C GLY A 58 4.89 -4.82 -0.01
N ARG A 59 6.18 -4.60 0.24
CA ARG A 59 7.13 -5.63 0.68
C ARG A 59 6.75 -6.18 2.06
N ASN A 60 6.69 -7.51 2.18
CA ASN A 60 6.37 -8.21 3.43
C ASN A 60 7.42 -9.24 3.90
N ASN A 61 8.62 -9.27 3.30
CA ASN A 61 9.63 -10.31 3.59
C ASN A 61 10.05 -10.39 5.06
N PHE A 62 9.74 -9.38 5.88
CA PHE A 62 10.04 -9.33 7.31
C PHE A 62 8.79 -9.07 8.16
N GLY A 63 7.59 -9.32 7.62
CA GLY A 63 6.33 -9.09 8.34
C GLY A 63 5.97 -7.61 8.48
N GLN A 64 6.49 -6.73 7.60
CA GLN A 64 6.23 -5.28 7.67
C GLN A 64 4.74 -4.92 7.56
N LEU A 65 3.94 -5.80 6.96
CA LEU A 65 2.51 -5.55 6.76
C LEU A 65 1.66 -5.89 7.99
N GLY A 66 2.19 -6.62 8.97
CA GLY A 66 1.46 -6.97 10.20
C GLY A 66 0.32 -7.99 10.00
N LEU A 67 0.32 -8.73 8.90
CA LEU A 67 -0.75 -9.68 8.53
C LEU A 67 -0.63 -11.07 9.19
N GLY A 68 0.31 -11.24 10.12
CA GLY A 68 0.60 -12.54 10.73
C GLY A 68 1.39 -13.51 9.84
N ASP A 69 1.87 -13.04 8.70
CA ASP A 69 2.67 -13.79 7.74
C ASP A 69 3.84 -12.93 7.20
N THR A 70 4.72 -13.57 6.43
CA THR A 70 5.80 -12.92 5.68
C THR A 70 5.58 -13.01 4.16
N GLU A 71 4.34 -13.29 3.74
CA GLU A 71 4.01 -13.45 2.33
C GLU A 71 3.69 -12.08 1.71
N GLY A 72 4.25 -11.82 0.53
CA GLY A 72 3.92 -10.61 -0.22
C GLY A 72 2.50 -10.70 -0.74
N LYS A 73 1.60 -9.85 -0.23
CA LYS A 73 0.26 -9.75 -0.80
C LYS A 73 0.29 -8.69 -1.89
N GLU A 74 0.00 -9.15 -3.12
CA GLU A 74 0.28 -8.42 -4.35
C GLU A 74 -0.24 -6.98 -4.31
N GLY A 75 0.68 -6.00 -4.25
CA GLY A 75 0.49 -4.60 -4.64
C GLY A 75 -0.81 -3.91 -4.27
N HIS A 76 -1.50 -4.34 -3.21
CA HIS A 76 -2.85 -3.95 -2.85
C HIS A 76 -2.93 -3.69 -1.36
N PRO A 77 -3.64 -2.64 -0.91
CA PRO A 77 -3.94 -2.42 0.50
C PRO A 77 -4.76 -3.57 1.09
N HIS A 78 -4.27 -4.14 2.19
CA HIS A 78 -4.95 -5.15 3.00
C HIS A 78 -5.32 -4.58 4.38
N PRO A 79 -6.56 -4.79 4.87
CA PRO A 79 -6.97 -4.40 6.21
C PRO A 79 -6.31 -5.25 7.32
#